data_AF-A0A951YDL7-F1
#
_entry.id   AF-A0A951YDL7-F1
#
_cell.length_a   1.000
_cell.length_b   1.000
_cell.length_c   1.000
_cell.angle_alpha   90.00
_cell.angle_beta   90.00
_cell.angle_gamma   90.00
#
_symmetry.space_group_name_H-M   'P 1'
#
loop_
_entity.id
_entity.type
_entity.pdbx_description
1 polymer ?
#
loop_
_entity_poly.entity_id
_entity_poly.type
_entity_poly.pdbx_seq_one_letter_code
_entity_poly.pdbx_strand_id
1 'polypeptide(L)' 'SQLPEKGQYNAVVLAVAHNEFLDNNWKEWLAPGGIIYDVKGCLDRSVVDSRL' A
#
# COMPACT_ATOMS: atom_id res chain seq x y z
N SER A 1 -10.31 -19.55 8.23
CA SER A 1 -10.11 -18.10 8.37
C SER A 1 -10.49 -17.45 7.05
N GLN A 2 -11.29 -16.39 7.08
CA GLN A 2 -11.62 -15.61 5.87
C GLN A 2 -10.55 -14.54 5.67
N LEU A 3 -10.19 -14.26 4.43
CA LEU A 3 -9.32 -13.13 4.11
C LEU A 3 -10.07 -11.81 4.36
N PRO A 4 -9.39 -10.75 4.83
CA PRO A 4 -10.00 -9.44 4.98
C PRO A 4 -10.55 -8.93 3.65
N GLU A 5 -11.67 -8.22 3.72
CA GLU A 5 -12.19 -7.51 2.55
C GLU A 5 -11.36 -6.25 2.28
N LYS A 6 -11.55 -5.66 1.10
CA LYS A 6 -10.99 -4.35 0.76
C LYS A 6 -11.46 -3.30 1.79
N GLY A 7 -10.62 -2.30 2.02
CA GLY A 7 -10.91 -1.22 2.97
C GLY A 7 -10.75 -1.58 4.45
N GLN A 8 -10.11 -2.69 4.79
CA GLN A 8 -9.95 -3.15 6.17
C GLN A 8 -8.54 -2.96 6.75
N TYR A 9 -7.57 -2.53 5.95
CA TYR A 9 -6.20 -2.38 6.40
C TYR A 9 -5.91 -0.97 6.90
N ASN A 10 -5.27 -0.85 8.06
CA ASN A 10 -4.79 0.45 8.55
C ASN A 10 -3.44 0.85 7.92
N ALA A 11 -2.69 -0.09 7.36
CA ALA A 11 -1.45 0.19 6.66
C ALA A 11 -1.18 -0.83 5.56
N VAL A 12 -0.61 -0.36 4.45
CA VAL A 12 0.00 -1.18 3.40
C VAL A 12 1.48 -0.83 3.35
N VAL A 13 2.34 -1.86 3.40
CA VAL A 13 3.79 -1.67 3.39
C VAL A 13 4.39 -2.38 2.19
N LEU A 14 5.03 -1.62 1.29
CA LEU A 14 5.77 -2.21 0.19
C LEU A 14 7.15 -2.67 0.69
N ALA A 15 7.28 -3.98 0.93
CA ALA A 15 8.49 -4.57 1.46
C ALA A 15 9.51 -4.96 0.39
N VAL A 16 9.09 -5.19 -0.86
CA VAL A 16 9.94 -5.64 -1.98
C VAL A 16 9.57 -4.92 -3.28
N ALA A 17 10.55 -4.74 -4.16
CA ALA A 17 10.42 -3.94 -5.39
C ALA A 17 10.01 -4.78 -6.61
N HIS A 18 8.95 -5.58 -6.49
CA HIS A 18 8.44 -6.31 -7.66
C HIS A 18 7.60 -5.40 -8.55
N ASN A 19 7.79 -5.50 -9.86
CA ASN A 19 7.08 -4.67 -10.84
C ASN A 19 5.56 -4.87 -10.80
N GLU A 20 5.10 -6.05 -10.40
CA GLU A 20 3.68 -6.36 -10.22
C GLU A 20 2.99 -5.44 -9.21
N PHE A 21 3.74 -4.84 -8.28
CA PHE A 21 3.19 -3.97 -7.24
C PHE A 21 3.14 -2.48 -7.61
N LEU A 22 3.73 -2.09 -8.75
CA LEU A 22 3.84 -0.68 -9.13
C LEU A 22 2.53 -0.13 -9.71
N ASP A 23 1.77 -0.97 -10.41
CA ASP A 23 0.52 -0.59 -11.08
C ASP A 23 -0.70 -1.19 -10.37
N ASN A 24 -0.83 -0.90 -9.08
CA ASN A 24 -1.92 -1.39 -8.23
C ASN A 24 -2.57 -0.23 -7.44
N ASN A 25 -3.91 -0.25 -7.32
CA ASN A 25 -4.64 0.73 -6.52
C ASN A 25 -4.66 0.34 -5.04
N TRP A 26 -3.54 0.53 -4.36
CA TRP A 26 -3.36 0.17 -2.95
C TRP A 26 -4.34 0.88 -2.00
N LYS A 27 -4.88 2.04 -2.39
CA LYS A 27 -5.82 2.81 -1.57
C LYS A 27 -7.14 2.08 -1.35
N GLU A 28 -7.56 1.19 -2.25
CA GLU A 28 -8.79 0.40 -2.07
C GLU A 28 -8.71 -0.56 -0.89
N TRP A 29 -7.50 -0.94 -0.47
CA TRP A 29 -7.30 -1.84 0.66
C TRP A 29 -7.35 -1.12 1.99
N LEU A 30 -7.24 0.20 2.00
CA LEU A 30 -7.12 0.99 3.22
C LEU A 30 -8.47 1.36 3.82
N ALA A 31 -8.58 1.18 5.13
CA ALA A 31 -9.61 1.81 5.93
C ALA A 31 -9.42 3.35 5.93
N PRO A 32 -10.47 4.14 6.28
CA PRO A 32 -10.32 5.58 6.46
C PRO A 32 -9.16 5.93 7.40
N GLY A 33 -8.24 6.79 6.94
CA GLY A 33 -7.03 7.16 7.68
C GLY A 33 -5.89 6.13 7.65
N GLY A 34 -6.03 5.06 6.87
CA GLY A 34 -4.95 4.12 6.62
C GLY A 34 -3.84 4.71 5.76
N ILE A 35 -2.63 4.15 5.88
CA ILE A 35 -1.42 4.70 5.25
C ILE A 35 -0.72 3.72 4.31
N ILE A 36 -0.01 4.25 3.33
CA ILE A 36 0.88 3.51 2.43
C ILE A 36 2.33 3.91 2.75
N TYR A 37 3.12 2.91 3.15
CA TYR A 37 4.53 3.08 3.43
C TYR A 37 5.38 2.30 2.44
N ASP A 38 6.28 3.00 1.76
CA ASP A 38 7.16 2.39 0.76
C ASP A 38 8.60 2.30 1.26
N VAL A 39 9.03 1.09 1.62
CA VAL A 39 10.40 0.83 2.09
C VAL A 39 11.42 0.88 0.96
N LYS A 40 10.99 0.69 -0.30
CA LYS A 40 11.87 0.56 -1.46
C LYS A 40 11.92 1.81 -2.33
N GLY A 41 10.99 2.75 -2.11
CA GLY A 41 10.91 4.01 -2.83
C GLY A 41 10.48 3.84 -4.31
N CYS A 42 9.85 2.72 -4.64
CA CYS A 42 9.47 2.35 -6.00
C CYS A 42 8.09 2.86 -6.44
N LEU A 43 7.20 3.16 -5.48
CA LEU A 43 5.86 3.65 -5.78
C LEU A 43 5.86 5.15 -6.10
N ASP A 44 4.85 5.57 -6.86
CA ASP A 44 4.60 6.97 -7.17
C ASP A 44 4.45 7.81 -5.89
N ARG A 45 5.00 9.03 -5.89
CA ARG A 45 4.92 9.95 -4.74
C ARG A 45 3.50 10.36 -4.40
N SER A 46 2.59 10.35 -5.37
CA SER A 46 1.17 10.68 -5.18
C SER A 46 0.38 9.59 -4.45
N VAL A 47 0.91 8.37 -4.34
CA VAL A 47 0.23 7.24 -3.70
C VAL A 47 0.79 6.88 -2.33
N VAL A 48 1.98 7.33 -1.95
CA VAL A 48 2.60 6.98 -0.66
C VAL A 48 2.50 8.12 0.35
N ASP A 49 2.25 7.77 1.62
CA ASP A 49 2.24 8.74 2.72
C ASP A 49 3.65 8.96 3.26
N SER A 50 4.51 7.94 3.20
CA SER A 50 5.92 8.03 3.62
C SER A 50 6.78 6.96 2.96
N ARG A 51 8.09 7.20 2.92
CA ARG A 51 9.10 6.30 2.36
C ARG A 51 10.44 6.46 3.08
N LEU A 52 11.32 5.47 2.94
CA LEU A 52 12.75 5.54 3.34
C LEU A 52 13.61 6.20 2.26
#